data_AF-A0A8T5SZ22-F1
#
_entry.id   AF-A0A8T5SZ22-F1
#
_cell.length_a   1.000
_cell.length_b   1.000
_cell.length_c   1.000
_cell.angle_alpha   90.00
_cell.angle_beta   90.00
_cell.angle_gamma   90.00
#
_symmetry.space_group_name_H-M   'P 1'
#
loop_
_entity.id
_entity.type
_entity.pdbx_description
1 polymer ?
#
loop_
_entity_poly.entity_id
_entity_poly.type
_entity_poly.pdbx_seq_one_letter_code
_entity_poly.pdbx_strand_id
1 'polypeptide(L)'
;KDGVCDTFTCSSVEELKEMGLDQYLVDIPLSSSSTPQDVLIVAIKKEAAANSFYKALSELTTNVAHRSVFETLAREENNHKTRLQNLYDDVFAPDM
;
A
#
# COMPACT_ATOMS: atom_id res chain seq x y z
N LYS A 1 0.92 22.57 22.01
CA LYS A 1 1.76 22.11 20.88
C LYS A 1 0.80 21.39 19.97
N ASP A 2 0.20 22.21 19.11
CA ASP A 2 -0.89 21.85 18.21
C ASP A 2 -0.36 20.94 17.09
N GLY A 3 -1.25 20.12 16.53
CA GLY A 3 -1.04 19.57 15.19
C GLY A 3 -0.48 18.15 15.10
N VAL A 4 -1.22 17.17 15.63
CA VAL A 4 -1.36 15.85 14.99
C VAL A 4 -2.85 15.51 14.87
N CYS A 5 -3.65 15.89 15.88
CA CYS A 5 -5.08 15.58 15.98
C CYS A 5 -6.02 16.38 15.04
N ASP A 6 -5.58 17.47 14.41
CA ASP A 6 -6.46 18.26 13.52
C ASP A 6 -6.55 17.68 12.09
N THR A 7 -5.77 16.65 11.80
CA THR A 7 -5.62 16.14 10.43
C THR A 7 -6.28 14.78 10.21
N PHE A 8 -6.22 13.90 11.21
CA PHE A 8 -6.92 12.62 11.20
C PHE A 8 -7.48 12.43 12.61
N THR A 9 -8.81 12.38 12.74
CA THR A 9 -9.43 11.83 13.95
C THR A 9 -9.31 10.32 13.86
N CYS A 10 -8.14 9.78 14.18
CA CYS A 10 -7.98 8.35 14.36
C CYS A 10 -7.20 8.10 15.65
N SER A 11 -7.93 7.84 16.72
CA SER A 11 -7.44 7.55 18.06
C SER A 11 -7.33 6.04 18.31
N SER A 12 -7.92 5.19 17.45
CA SER A 12 -7.98 3.73 17.65
C SER A 12 -8.01 2.90 16.35
N VAL A 13 -7.73 1.59 16.47
CA VAL A 13 -7.82 0.60 15.38
C VAL A 13 -9.28 0.40 14.93
N GLU A 14 -10.23 0.66 15.82
CA GLU A 14 -11.66 0.61 15.56
C GLU A 14 -12.10 1.69 14.56
N GLU A 15 -11.58 2.92 14.67
CA GLU A 15 -11.90 4.01 13.73
C GLU A 15 -11.32 3.75 12.32
N LEU A 16 -10.13 3.12 12.22
CA LEU A 16 -9.59 2.63 10.95
C LEU A 16 -10.52 1.60 10.26
N LYS A 17 -11.17 0.73 11.05
CA LYS A 17 -12.15 -0.25 10.55
C LYS A 17 -13.46 0.42 10.13
N GLU A 18 -13.91 1.43 10.86
CA GLU A 18 -15.09 2.22 10.48
C GLU A 18 -14.88 2.96 9.14
N MET A 19 -13.65 3.37 8.86
CA MET A 19 -13.26 3.96 7.57
C MET A 19 -13.01 2.92 6.47
N GLY A 20 -13.10 1.62 6.78
CA GLY A 20 -12.86 0.51 5.85
C GLY A 20 -11.44 0.46 5.31
N LEU A 21 -10.46 0.96 6.06
CA LEU A 21 -9.06 1.02 5.62
C LEU A 21 -8.30 -0.30 5.85
N ASP A 22 -8.81 -1.15 6.74
CA ASP A 22 -8.30 -2.49 7.02
C ASP A 22 -8.37 -3.42 5.80
N GLN A 23 -9.29 -3.19 4.87
CA GLN A 23 -9.37 -3.96 3.61
C GLN A 23 -8.11 -3.85 2.75
N TYR A 24 -7.31 -2.79 2.94
CA TYR A 24 -6.04 -2.59 2.25
C TYR A 24 -4.86 -3.20 3.02
N LEU A 25 -5.07 -3.69 4.25
CA LEU A 25 -4.05 -4.41 4.99
C LEU A 25 -4.04 -5.87 4.53
N VAL A 26 -3.14 -6.15 3.60
CA VAL A 26 -2.96 -7.49 3.06
C VAL A 26 -2.02 -8.29 3.96
N ASP A 27 -2.58 -9.22 4.72
CA ASP A 27 -1.81 -10.27 5.39
C ASP A 27 -1.68 -11.47 4.45
N ILE A 28 -0.47 -11.69 3.94
CA ILE A 28 -0.14 -12.89 3.18
C ILE A 28 0.98 -13.61 3.94
N PRO A 29 0.69 -14.77 4.55
CA PRO A 29 1.68 -15.46 5.34
C PRO A 29 2.80 -15.99 4.45
N LEU A 30 4.03 -15.53 4.74
CA LEU A 30 5.25 -16.16 4.26
C LEU A 30 5.77 -17.09 5.36
N SER A 31 6.16 -18.31 4.98
CA SER A 31 6.85 -19.26 5.86
C SER A 31 8.31 -19.45 5.44
N SER A 32 9.08 -20.18 6.25
CA SER A 32 10.44 -20.59 5.91
C SER A 32 10.56 -21.47 4.67
N SER A 33 9.45 -22.05 4.19
CA SER A 33 9.39 -22.84 2.95
C SER A 33 8.97 -22.03 1.73
N SER A 34 8.73 -20.71 1.87
CA SER A 34 8.32 -19.86 0.75
C SER A 34 9.43 -19.76 -0.28
N THR A 35 9.07 -19.88 -1.55
CA THR A 35 10.02 -19.72 -2.64
C THR A 35 10.32 -18.24 -2.90
N PRO A 36 11.43 -17.92 -3.59
CA PRO A 36 11.66 -16.55 -4.06
C PRO A 36 10.51 -16.00 -4.93
N GLN A 37 9.84 -16.86 -5.70
CA GLN A 37 8.67 -16.50 -6.49
C GLN A 37 7.49 -16.09 -5.60
N ASP A 38 7.22 -16.84 -4.52
CA ASP A 38 6.18 -16.50 -3.54
C ASP A 38 6.46 -15.15 -2.88
N VAL A 39 7.70 -14.90 -2.47
CA VAL A 39 8.12 -13.63 -1.86
C VAL A 39 7.86 -12.47 -2.81
N LEU A 40 8.19 -12.63 -4.10
CA LEU A 40 8.00 -11.58 -5.09
C LEU A 40 6.51 -11.32 -5.38
N ILE A 41 5.69 -12.37 -5.45
CA ILE A 41 4.23 -12.26 -5.57
C ILE A 41 3.64 -11.51 -4.37
N VAL A 42 4.10 -11.83 -3.16
CA VAL A 42 3.66 -11.13 -1.94
C VAL A 42 4.06 -9.67 -1.96
N ALA A 43 5.30 -9.35 -2.36
CA ALA A 43 5.75 -7.97 -2.49
C ALA A 43 4.87 -7.17 -3.47
N ILE A 44 4.62 -7.70 -4.67
CA ILE A 44 3.74 -7.07 -5.68
C ILE A 44 2.34 -6.79 -5.12
N LYS A 45 1.75 -7.76 -4.40
CA LYS A 45 0.43 -7.61 -3.78
C LYS A 45 0.44 -6.56 -2.68
N LYS A 46 1.50 -6.47 -1.89
CA LYS A 46 1.66 -5.43 -0.85
C LYS A 46 1.79 -4.04 -1.45
N GLU A 47 2.55 -3.86 -2.55
CA GLU A 47 2.63 -2.57 -3.23
C GLU A 47 1.29 -2.15 -3.84
N ALA A 48 0.53 -3.09 -4.41
CA ALA A 48 -0.80 -2.81 -4.95
C ALA A 48 -1.78 -2.37 -3.84
N ALA A 49 -1.70 -3.01 -2.67
CA ALA A 49 -2.47 -2.67 -1.50
C ALA A 49 -2.10 -1.30 -0.92
N ALA A 50 -0.81 -1.00 -0.78
CA ALA A 50 -0.30 0.29 -0.32
C ALA A 50 -0.69 1.43 -1.28
N ASN A 51 -0.61 1.22 -2.61
CA ASN A 51 -1.11 2.17 -3.59
C ASN A 51 -2.58 2.53 -3.37
N SER A 52 -3.41 1.50 -3.16
CA SER A 52 -4.87 1.67 -2.96
C SER A 52 -5.16 2.36 -1.63
N PHE A 53 -4.41 2.02 -0.58
CA PHE A 53 -4.49 2.65 0.73
C PHE A 53 -4.19 4.16 0.65
N TYR A 54 -3.07 4.56 0.04
CA TYR A 54 -2.72 5.96 -0.08
C TYR A 54 -3.69 6.75 -0.98
N LYS A 55 -4.24 6.12 -2.03
CA LYS A 55 -5.33 6.73 -2.80
C LYS A 55 -6.55 7.00 -1.93
N ALA A 56 -7.00 6.02 -1.15
CA ALA A 56 -8.13 6.20 -0.24
C ALA A 56 -7.86 7.32 0.78
N LEU A 57 -6.65 7.37 1.37
CA LEU A 57 -6.28 8.46 2.29
C LEU A 57 -6.28 9.84 1.62
N SER A 58 -5.87 9.93 0.36
CA SER A 58 -5.89 11.19 -0.40
C SER A 58 -7.32 11.73 -0.62
N GLU A 59 -8.29 10.82 -0.76
CA GLU A 59 -9.71 11.14 -0.93
C GLU A 59 -10.38 11.50 0.41
N LEU A 60 -9.95 10.85 1.50
CA LEU A 60 -10.50 11.06 2.84
C LEU A 60 -10.00 12.35 3.51
N THR A 61 -8.80 12.81 3.17
CA THR A 61 -8.24 14.01 3.79
C THR A 61 -8.81 15.31 3.20
N THR A 62 -9.12 16.26 4.09
CA THR A 62 -9.57 17.62 3.75
C THR A 62 -8.42 18.61 3.60
N ASN A 63 -7.22 18.24 4.02
CA ASN A 63 -6.03 19.09 3.93
C ASN A 63 -5.31 18.87 2.59
N VAL A 64 -5.16 19.95 1.82
CA VAL A 64 -4.55 19.92 0.48
C VAL A 64 -3.09 19.45 0.49
N ALA A 65 -2.31 19.82 1.51
CA ALA A 65 -0.91 19.40 1.62
C ALA A 65 -0.80 17.89 1.85
N HIS A 66 -1.65 17.33 2.72
CA HIS A 66 -1.65 15.89 2.99
C HIS A 66 -2.18 15.08 1.80
N ARG A 67 -3.19 15.59 1.10
CA ARG A 67 -3.65 14.98 -0.15
C ARG A 67 -2.50 14.81 -1.13
N SER A 68 -1.73 15.88 -1.36
CA SER A 68 -0.59 15.84 -2.28
C SER A 68 0.50 14.84 -1.86
N VAL A 69 0.74 14.70 -0.54
CA VAL A 69 1.66 13.68 -0.02
C VAL A 69 1.14 12.28 -0.31
N PHE A 70 -0.13 11.99 -0.03
CA PHE A 70 -0.70 10.66 -0.28
C PHE A 70 -0.78 10.31 -1.77
N GLU A 71 -1.14 11.27 -2.63
CA GLU A 71 -1.10 11.07 -4.09
C GLU A 71 0.32 10.75 -4.58
N THR A 72 1.33 11.37 -3.96
CA THR A 72 2.74 11.10 -4.25
C THR A 72 3.13 9.70 -3.80
N LEU A 73 2.80 9.31 -2.56
CA LEU A 73 3.08 7.97 -2.04
C LEU A 73 2.39 6.91 -2.90
N ALA A 74 1.11 7.10 -3.24
CA ALA A 74 0.41 6.18 -4.15
C ALA A 74 1.18 6.01 -5.46
N ARG A 75 1.63 7.11 -6.09
CA ARG A 75 2.41 7.04 -7.33
C ARG A 75 3.72 6.26 -7.16
N GLU A 76 4.43 6.46 -6.06
CA GLU A 76 5.65 5.70 -5.76
C GLU A 76 5.37 4.20 -5.61
N GLU A 77 4.32 3.79 -4.88
CA GLU A 77 4.00 2.36 -4.75
C GLU A 77 3.59 1.72 -6.08
N ASN A 78 2.98 2.49 -6.99
CA ASN A 78 2.71 2.00 -8.35
C ASN A 78 4.02 1.78 -9.15
N ASN A 79 5.01 2.64 -8.96
CA ASN A 79 6.33 2.47 -9.57
C ASN A 79 7.05 1.24 -8.98
N HIS A 80 7.01 1.07 -7.66
CA HIS A 80 7.55 -0.11 -6.98
C HIS A 80 6.89 -1.40 -7.49
N LYS A 81 5.55 -1.43 -7.52
CA LYS A 81 4.78 -2.54 -8.07
C LYS A 81 5.22 -2.89 -9.50
N THR A 82 5.30 -1.89 -10.39
CA THR A 82 5.70 -2.10 -11.80
C THR A 82 7.10 -2.69 -11.89
N ARG A 83 8.04 -2.18 -11.09
CA ARG A 83 9.41 -2.70 -11.03
C ARG A 83 9.46 -4.16 -10.57
N LEU A 84 8.67 -4.52 -9.56
CA LEU A 84 8.59 -5.90 -9.06
C LEU A 84 7.91 -6.83 -10.08
N GLN A 85 6.90 -6.35 -10.83
CA GLN A 85 6.27 -7.11 -11.90
C GLN A 85 7.25 -7.39 -13.03
N ASN A 86 7.99 -6.38 -13.50
CA ASN A 86 9.02 -6.59 -14.51
C ASN A 86 10.08 -7.59 -14.04
N LEU A 87 10.54 -7.48 -12.78
CA LEU A 87 11.47 -8.45 -12.21
C LEU A 87 10.88 -9.86 -12.16
N TYR A 88 9.59 -9.98 -11.87
CA TYR A 88 8.91 -11.28 -11.87
C TYR A 88 8.88 -11.88 -13.27
N ASP A 89 8.52 -11.08 -14.26
CA ASP A 89 8.44 -11.51 -15.66
C ASP A 89 9.84 -11.92 -16.17
N ASP A 90 10.87 -11.11 -15.90
CA ASP A 90 12.26 -11.39 -16.30
C ASP A 90 12.80 -12.72 -15.71
N VAL A 91 12.42 -13.05 -14.47
CA VAL A 91 12.98 -14.20 -13.74
C VAL A 91 12.11 -15.46 -13.89
N PHE A 92 10.79 -15.31 -13.96
CA PHE A 92 9.84 -16.42 -13.84
C PHE A 92 8.87 -16.55 -15.03
N ALA A 93 8.81 -15.57 -15.94
CA ALA A 93 8.02 -15.64 -17.17
C ALA A 93 8.74 -15.05 -18.40
N PRO A 94 9.97 -15.51 -18.71
CA PRO A 94 10.82 -14.88 -19.74
C PRO A 94 10.31 -15.01 -21.18
N ASP A 95 9.32 -15.87 -21.43
CA ASP A 95 8.79 -16.18 -22.77
C ASP A 95 7.37 -15.60 -23.04
N MET A 96 6.87 -14.70 -22.18
CA MET A 96 5.60 -13.97 -22.41
C MET A 96 5.75 -12.73 -23.29
#